data_AF-A0A9P5SNK8-F1
#
_entry.id   AF-A0A9P5SNK8-F1
#
_cell.length_a   1.000
_cell.length_b   1.000
_cell.length_c   1.000
_cell.angle_alpha   90.00
_cell.angle_beta   90.00
_cell.angle_gamma   90.00
#
_symmetry.space_group_name_H-M   'P 1'
#
loop_
_entity.id
_entity.type
_entity.pdbx_description
1 polymer ?
#
loop_
_entity_poly.entity_id
_entity_poly.type
_entity_poly.pdbx_seq_one_letter_code
_entity_poly.pdbx_strand_id
1 'polypeptide(L)'
;MRTCSHKELTTEIVQECHSQYHKLPKHGKPAKRSNGQAEWTILAGIVMATPRAQDDLWDLECISIGWCLEELEACIREPQRAGNKFRYIGYTSDTPGGPLFELVQLKAQFHLYISQAPCGDATTGSLAQVQSEESKNAFLKGRSQGQENTGGNTDQVVEPGTKRPQEAASDSATNESGAVKRAKLEVHQDESTDTAPKHALGFRRGRINYDAVGVLRTKPGRVDSEPTVSMSCSDKIARWNVLGLTSALVAPFLAPIYLSSVVTKELFDAEALERALFKRLESGYEEIRSQGSYRLHSVGIHSTETVFEHSKDEVAQSLKEGSSTAVASASSKSLNTVRQC
;
A
#
# COMPACT_ATOMS: atom_id res chain seq x y z
N MET A 1 9.85 24.77 0.66
CA MET A 1 8.85 24.16 -0.24
C MET A 1 9.56 23.97 -1.57
N ARG A 2 9.52 22.77 -2.16
CA ARG A 2 10.17 22.49 -3.44
C ARG A 2 9.30 23.08 -4.56
N THR A 3 9.91 23.64 -5.59
CA THR A 3 9.19 24.25 -6.73
C THR A 3 9.67 23.65 -8.04
N CYS A 4 8.78 23.49 -9.01
CA CYS A 4 9.12 22.85 -10.30
C CYS A 4 8.24 23.32 -11.45
N SER A 5 8.73 23.16 -12.68
CA SER A 5 7.91 23.32 -13.88
C SER A 5 7.02 22.09 -14.10
N HIS A 6 5.97 22.22 -14.93
CA HIS A 6 5.11 21.07 -15.27
C HIS A 6 5.87 19.89 -15.90
N LYS A 7 6.92 20.16 -16.70
CA LYS A 7 7.74 19.12 -17.34
C LYS A 7 8.56 18.30 -16.34
N GLU A 8 8.90 18.89 -15.21
CA GLU A 8 9.72 18.28 -14.16
C GLU A 8 8.89 17.64 -13.05
N LEU A 9 7.56 17.85 -13.07
CA LEU A 9 6.64 17.52 -11.99
C LEU A 9 6.79 16.08 -11.49
N THR A 10 6.81 15.09 -12.39
CA THR A 10 6.96 13.66 -12.01
C THR A 10 8.28 13.41 -11.27
N THR A 11 9.39 13.97 -11.76
CA THR A 11 10.71 13.84 -11.12
C THR A 11 10.70 14.49 -9.74
N GLU A 12 10.16 15.70 -9.66
CA GLU A 12 10.19 16.52 -8.45
C GLU A 12 9.25 15.97 -7.35
N ILE A 13 8.14 15.31 -7.71
CA ILE A 13 7.32 14.52 -6.79
C ILE A 13 8.15 13.41 -6.12
N VAL A 14 8.89 12.64 -6.92
CA VAL A 14 9.71 11.54 -6.40
C VAL A 14 10.82 12.09 -5.50
N GLN A 15 11.49 13.15 -5.93
CA GLN A 15 12.55 13.79 -5.16
C GLN A 15 12.04 14.42 -3.86
N GLU A 16 10.81 14.92 -3.81
CA GLU A 16 10.19 15.39 -2.57
C GLU A 16 9.98 14.24 -1.58
N CYS A 17 9.41 13.11 -2.03
CA CYS A 17 9.26 11.93 -1.17
C CYS A 17 10.61 11.42 -0.63
N HIS A 18 11.64 11.37 -1.48
CA HIS A 18 13.00 11.00 -1.05
C HIS A 18 13.56 12.01 -0.06
N SER A 19 13.43 13.32 -0.31
CA SER A 19 13.91 14.35 0.62
C SER A 19 13.28 14.20 2.01
N GLN A 20 11.97 13.95 2.07
CA GLN A 20 11.28 13.72 3.35
C GLN A 20 11.75 12.43 4.03
N TYR A 21 11.96 11.35 3.27
CA TYR A 21 12.53 10.12 3.81
C TYR A 21 13.93 10.36 4.42
N HIS A 22 14.79 11.15 3.77
CA HIS A 22 16.13 11.44 4.26
C HIS A 22 16.13 12.22 5.59
N LYS A 23 15.13 13.06 5.82
CA LYS A 23 14.94 13.79 7.10
C LYS A 23 14.54 12.88 8.26
N LEU A 24 14.01 11.68 8.00
CA LEU A 24 13.61 10.75 9.06
C LEU A 24 14.82 10.26 9.87
N PRO A 25 14.67 10.05 11.19
CA PRO A 25 15.73 9.50 12.02
C PRO A 25 16.22 8.13 11.54
N LYS A 26 17.50 7.83 11.79
CA LYS A 26 18.11 6.55 11.38
C LYS A 26 17.45 5.32 12.01
N HIS A 27 16.90 5.44 13.22
CA HIS A 27 16.37 4.31 14.01
C HIS A 27 15.04 3.72 13.52
N GLY A 28 14.53 4.15 12.36
CA GLY A 28 13.39 3.53 11.67
C GLY A 28 13.67 3.16 10.21
N LYS A 29 14.93 3.31 9.76
CA LYS A 29 15.35 2.98 8.40
C LYS A 29 15.88 1.55 8.34
N PRO A 30 15.80 0.88 7.18
CA PRO A 30 16.36 -0.46 7.01
C PRO A 30 17.82 -0.51 7.44
N ALA A 31 18.16 -1.49 8.27
CA ALA A 31 19.49 -1.69 8.78
C ALA A 31 20.07 -3.04 8.34
N LYS A 32 21.33 -3.29 8.66
CA LYS A 32 21.91 -4.63 8.55
C LYS A 32 21.61 -5.39 9.85
N ARG A 33 20.98 -6.56 9.73
CA ARG A 33 20.69 -7.45 10.87
C ARG A 33 21.97 -8.05 11.43
N SER A 34 21.88 -8.58 12.65
CA SER A 34 22.99 -9.28 13.34
C SER A 34 23.53 -10.48 12.55
N ASN A 35 22.69 -11.14 11.75
CA ASN A 35 23.08 -12.23 10.86
C ASN A 35 23.72 -11.76 9.52
N GLY A 36 23.99 -10.46 9.38
CA GLY A 36 24.58 -9.87 8.19
C GLY A 36 23.60 -9.61 7.03
N GLN A 37 22.32 -9.95 7.18
CA GLN A 37 21.31 -9.70 6.16
C GLN A 37 20.93 -8.22 6.12
N ALA A 38 21.06 -7.58 4.96
CA ALA A 38 20.59 -6.21 4.76
C ALA A 38 19.06 -6.19 4.63
N GLU A 39 18.42 -5.28 5.36
CA GLU A 39 16.99 -5.03 5.24
C GLU A 39 16.70 -4.11 4.06
N TRP A 40 15.49 -4.24 3.53
CA TRP A 40 14.96 -3.41 2.45
C TRP A 40 13.54 -2.98 2.82
N THR A 41 13.05 -1.91 2.19
CA THR A 41 11.69 -1.41 2.37
C THR A 41 11.16 -0.78 1.09
N ILE A 42 9.88 -0.44 1.10
CA ILE A 42 9.23 0.33 0.04
C ILE A 42 8.99 1.74 0.56
N LEU A 43 9.40 2.74 -0.22
CA LEU A 43 9.07 4.13 0.04
C LEU A 43 7.77 4.46 -0.66
N ALA A 44 6.81 5.03 0.08
CA ALA A 44 5.60 5.59 -0.49
C ALA A 44 5.29 6.94 0.14
N GLY A 45 4.76 7.87 -0.63
CA GLY A 45 4.36 9.20 -0.16
C GLY A 45 3.33 9.83 -1.08
N ILE A 46 2.47 10.66 -0.51
CA ILE A 46 1.54 11.49 -1.29
C ILE A 46 2.10 12.91 -1.31
N VAL A 47 2.20 13.50 -2.48
CA VAL A 47 2.65 14.87 -2.69
C VAL A 47 1.49 15.68 -3.24
N MET A 48 1.16 16.76 -2.55
CA MET A 48 0.28 17.80 -3.06
C MET A 48 1.12 18.76 -3.92
N ALA A 49 0.71 18.93 -5.17
CA ALA A 49 1.27 19.89 -6.10
C ALA A 49 0.29 21.05 -6.28
N THR A 50 0.73 22.25 -5.97
CA THR A 50 -0.10 23.46 -6.00
C THR A 50 0.43 24.41 -7.05
N PRO A 51 -0.36 24.76 -8.09
CA PRO A 51 0.11 25.70 -9.09
C PRO A 51 0.17 27.11 -8.51
N ARG A 52 1.23 27.84 -8.86
CA ARG A 52 1.43 29.24 -8.49
C ARG A 52 0.71 30.12 -9.50
N ALA A 53 0.18 31.25 -9.04
CA ALA A 53 -0.58 32.17 -9.90
C ALA A 53 0.33 33.10 -10.71
N GLN A 54 1.55 33.33 -10.21
CA GLN A 54 2.49 34.32 -10.72
C GLN A 54 3.44 33.76 -11.79
N ASP A 55 3.71 32.46 -11.73
CA ASP A 55 4.62 31.74 -12.61
C ASP A 55 4.01 30.35 -12.92
N ASP A 56 4.35 29.76 -14.07
CA ASP A 56 3.82 28.45 -14.51
C ASP A 56 4.50 27.28 -13.76
N LEU A 57 4.74 27.50 -12.46
CA LEU A 57 5.44 26.61 -11.54
C LEU A 57 4.47 26.01 -10.52
N TRP A 58 4.92 24.92 -9.91
CA TRP A 58 4.19 24.15 -8.92
C TRP A 58 4.97 24.12 -7.61
N ASP A 59 4.30 24.48 -6.53
CA ASP A 59 4.77 24.28 -5.16
C ASP A 59 4.43 22.85 -4.70
N LEU A 60 5.43 22.11 -4.22
CA LEU A 60 5.29 20.73 -3.79
C LEU A 60 5.41 20.58 -2.28
N GLU A 61 4.50 19.77 -1.73
CA GLU A 61 4.41 19.45 -0.31
C GLU A 61 4.05 17.97 -0.11
N CYS A 62 4.90 17.21 0.58
CA CYS A 62 4.54 15.85 0.98
C CYS A 62 3.52 15.90 2.12
N ILE A 63 2.41 15.18 1.96
CA ILE A 63 1.31 15.16 2.92
C ILE A 63 1.09 13.76 3.50
N SER A 64 0.48 13.70 4.68
CA SER A 64 0.07 12.45 5.34
C SER A 64 -1.36 12.05 4.93
N ILE A 65 -1.76 10.81 5.20
CA ILE A 65 -3.16 10.36 4.98
C ILE A 65 -4.14 11.08 5.94
N GLY A 66 -3.66 11.52 7.11
CA GLY A 66 -4.44 12.29 8.10
C GLY A 66 -4.56 13.78 7.78
N TRP A 67 -3.77 14.27 6.82
CA TRP A 67 -3.63 15.68 6.45
C TRP A 67 -4.98 16.39 6.26
N CYS A 68 -5.94 15.75 5.59
CA CYS A 68 -7.23 16.38 5.31
C CYS A 68 -8.01 16.70 6.60
N LEU A 69 -7.96 15.83 7.62
CA LEU A 69 -8.64 16.08 8.89
C LEU A 69 -7.93 17.19 9.68
N GLU A 70 -6.60 17.14 9.71
CA GLU A 70 -5.76 18.15 10.38
C GLU A 70 -5.97 19.55 9.79
N GLU A 71 -6.00 19.69 8.46
CA GLU A 71 -6.23 20.97 7.78
C GLU A 71 -7.67 21.48 7.93
N LEU A 72 -8.67 20.60 7.94
CA LEU A 72 -10.05 20.99 8.22
C LEU A 72 -10.20 21.49 9.65
N GLU A 73 -9.58 20.80 10.62
CA GLU A 73 -9.59 21.25 12.02
C GLU A 73 -8.92 22.63 12.17
N ALA A 74 -7.76 22.82 11.54
CA ALA A 74 -7.07 24.11 11.53
C ALA A 74 -7.93 25.22 10.89
N CYS A 75 -8.59 24.93 9.77
CA CYS A 75 -9.51 25.87 9.11
C CYS A 75 -10.71 26.23 10.00
N ILE A 76 -11.29 25.27 10.73
CA ILE A 76 -12.41 25.52 11.64
C ILE A 76 -11.97 26.40 12.80
N ARG A 77 -10.78 26.11 13.36
CA ARG A 77 -10.23 26.84 14.51
C ARG A 77 -9.85 28.28 14.15
N GLU A 78 -9.25 28.47 12.98
CA GLU A 78 -8.80 29.78 12.51
C GLU A 78 -9.18 30.00 11.03
N PRO A 79 -10.45 30.36 10.73
CA PRO A 79 -10.96 30.44 9.36
C PRO A 79 -10.24 31.46 8.47
N GLN A 80 -9.71 32.53 9.08
CA GLN A 80 -9.01 33.63 8.39
C GLN A 80 -7.49 33.44 8.33
N ARG A 81 -6.96 32.29 8.78
CA ARG A 81 -5.52 32.02 8.76
C ARG A 81 -5.01 32.02 7.32
N ALA A 82 -4.03 32.88 7.04
CA ALA A 82 -3.33 32.90 5.77
C ALA A 82 -2.68 31.52 5.52
N GLY A 83 -2.92 30.95 4.32
CA GLY A 83 -2.39 29.65 3.95
C GLY A 83 -3.27 28.45 4.30
N ASN A 84 -4.51 28.68 4.79
CA ASN A 84 -5.50 27.61 4.89
C ASN A 84 -5.68 26.90 3.53
N LYS A 85 -5.66 25.57 3.55
CA LYS A 85 -5.83 24.72 2.36
C LYS A 85 -7.29 24.52 2.00
N PHE A 86 -8.17 24.62 3.01
CA PHE A 86 -9.61 24.57 2.86
C PHE A 86 -10.26 25.91 3.21
N ARG A 87 -11.44 26.14 2.62
CA ARG A 87 -12.30 27.29 2.91
C ARG A 87 -13.67 26.76 3.30
N TYR A 88 -14.21 27.23 4.43
CA TYR A 88 -15.61 26.99 4.78
C TYR A 88 -16.51 27.81 3.85
N ILE A 89 -17.44 27.13 3.19
CA ILE A 89 -18.40 27.74 2.25
C ILE A 89 -19.83 27.77 2.78
N GLY A 90 -20.09 27.09 3.91
CA GLY A 90 -21.42 27.00 4.50
C GLY A 90 -22.39 26.15 3.68
N TYR A 91 -23.64 26.11 4.14
CA TYR A 91 -24.71 25.52 3.34
C TYR A 91 -25.13 26.51 2.25
N THR A 92 -25.07 26.07 1.00
CA THR A 92 -25.65 26.81 -0.12
C THR A 92 -27.13 26.42 -0.27
N SER A 93 -27.98 27.40 -0.59
CA SER A 93 -29.40 27.16 -0.89
C SER A 93 -29.60 26.18 -2.05
N ASP A 94 -28.63 26.14 -2.97
CA ASP A 94 -28.72 25.46 -4.25
C ASP A 94 -28.36 23.97 -4.14
N THR A 95 -27.65 23.57 -3.09
CA THR A 95 -27.33 22.17 -2.78
C THR A 95 -27.51 21.89 -1.28
N PRO A 96 -28.74 21.64 -0.81
CA PRO A 96 -29.00 21.21 0.56
C PRO A 96 -28.26 19.88 0.84
N GLY A 97 -27.31 19.90 1.77
CA GLY A 97 -26.44 18.75 2.06
C GLY A 97 -25.22 18.61 1.13
N GLY A 98 -24.89 19.64 0.35
CA GLY A 98 -23.65 19.74 -0.40
C GLY A 98 -22.40 19.90 0.49
N PRO A 99 -21.19 19.96 -0.11
CA PRO A 99 -19.96 20.10 0.64
C PRO A 99 -19.95 21.43 1.44
N LEU A 100 -19.42 21.38 2.66
CA LEU A 100 -19.29 22.55 3.53
C LEU A 100 -17.94 23.23 3.41
N PHE A 101 -16.96 22.54 2.83
CA PHE A 101 -15.63 23.04 2.59
C PHE A 101 -15.23 22.78 1.15
N GLU A 102 -14.33 23.61 0.64
CA GLU A 102 -13.66 23.41 -0.63
C GLU A 102 -12.15 23.62 -0.47
N LEU A 103 -11.36 23.07 -1.38
CA LEU A 103 -9.94 23.41 -1.48
C LEU A 103 -9.81 24.86 -1.97
N VAL A 104 -9.01 25.66 -1.26
CA VAL A 104 -8.70 27.06 -1.64
C VAL A 104 -8.01 27.11 -3.00
N GLN A 105 -7.09 26.17 -3.23
CA GLN A 105 -6.39 26.02 -4.49
C GLN A 105 -7.10 24.97 -5.34
N LEU A 106 -8.15 25.39 -6.06
CA LEU A 106 -8.98 24.50 -6.89
C LEU A 106 -8.22 23.69 -7.95
N LYS A 107 -6.99 24.08 -8.28
CA LYS A 107 -6.11 23.39 -9.23
C LYS A 107 -5.03 22.53 -8.55
N ALA A 108 -5.07 22.37 -7.22
CA ALA A 108 -4.14 21.48 -6.52
C ALA A 108 -4.33 20.04 -7.00
N GLN A 109 -3.20 19.35 -7.18
CA GLN A 109 -3.13 17.97 -7.63
C GLN A 109 -2.49 17.10 -6.55
N PHE A 110 -2.87 15.83 -6.49
CA PHE A 110 -2.39 14.88 -5.48
C PHE A 110 -1.73 13.71 -6.20
N HIS A 111 -0.47 13.45 -5.89
CA HIS A 111 0.33 12.44 -6.59
C HIS A 111 0.86 11.42 -5.60
N LEU A 112 0.66 10.14 -5.88
CA LEU A 112 1.19 9.05 -5.08
C LEU A 112 2.48 8.54 -5.71
N TYR A 113 3.60 8.62 -4.99
CA TYR A 113 4.81 7.90 -5.34
C TYR A 113 4.89 6.59 -4.54
N ILE A 114 5.27 5.49 -5.19
CA ILE A 114 5.60 4.21 -4.55
C ILE A 114 6.85 3.64 -5.25
N SER A 115 7.92 3.35 -4.52
CA SER A 115 9.19 2.88 -5.10
C SER A 115 9.04 1.56 -5.89
N GLN A 116 8.05 0.74 -5.53
CA GLN A 116 7.65 -0.48 -6.23
C GLN A 116 6.14 -0.49 -6.43
N ALA A 117 5.66 -1.01 -7.58
CA ALA A 117 4.25 -1.07 -7.90
C ALA A 117 3.42 -1.76 -6.78
N PRO A 118 2.16 -1.34 -6.56
CA PRO A 118 1.39 -1.78 -5.41
C PRO A 118 1.11 -3.29 -5.45
N CYS A 119 1.12 -3.94 -4.28
CA CYS A 119 0.84 -5.37 -4.20
C CYS A 119 -0.58 -5.71 -4.66
N GLY A 120 -0.76 -6.94 -5.14
CA GLY A 120 -2.03 -7.44 -5.69
C GLY A 120 -1.99 -7.47 -7.21
N ASP A 121 -3.10 -7.14 -7.85
CA ASP A 121 -3.27 -7.30 -9.30
C ASP A 121 -2.23 -6.54 -10.14
N ALA A 122 -1.81 -5.37 -9.66
CA ALA A 122 -0.84 -4.52 -10.34
C ALA A 122 0.57 -5.13 -10.50
N THR A 123 0.93 -6.11 -9.68
CA THR A 123 2.29 -6.72 -9.69
C THR A 123 2.27 -8.21 -9.95
N THR A 124 1.10 -8.80 -10.16
CA THR A 124 0.92 -10.25 -10.20
C THR A 124 1.65 -10.87 -11.39
N GLY A 125 1.48 -10.32 -12.60
CA GLY A 125 2.16 -10.81 -13.80
C GLY A 125 3.67 -10.66 -13.73
N SER A 126 4.16 -9.48 -13.36
CA SER A 126 5.59 -9.19 -13.25
C SER A 126 6.28 -10.04 -12.17
N LEU A 127 5.63 -10.30 -11.04
CA LEU A 127 6.17 -11.17 -10.00
C LEU A 127 6.26 -12.63 -10.45
N ALA A 128 5.29 -13.12 -11.22
CA ALA A 128 5.32 -14.49 -11.74
C ALA A 128 6.57 -14.76 -12.59
N GLN A 129 7.01 -13.75 -13.35
CA GLN A 129 8.18 -13.83 -14.21
C GLN A 129 9.51 -13.76 -13.44
N VAL A 130 9.54 -13.07 -12.30
CA VAL A 130 10.77 -12.76 -11.54
C VAL A 130 11.00 -13.72 -10.36
N GLN A 131 10.01 -14.53 -9.96
CA GLN A 131 10.18 -15.45 -8.83
C GLN A 131 11.29 -16.48 -9.09
N SER A 132 12.32 -16.46 -8.22
CA SER A 132 13.34 -17.50 -8.19
C SER A 132 12.72 -18.87 -7.92
N GLU A 133 13.31 -19.92 -8.49
CA GLU A 133 12.88 -21.31 -8.24
C GLU A 133 12.88 -21.66 -6.74
N GLU A 134 13.77 -21.04 -5.95
CA GLU A 134 13.79 -21.17 -4.49
C GLU A 134 12.56 -20.54 -3.81
N SER A 135 12.08 -19.39 -4.29
CA SER A 135 10.86 -18.74 -3.80
C SER A 135 9.61 -19.53 -4.19
N LYS A 136 9.60 -20.12 -5.40
CA LYS A 136 8.56 -21.06 -5.84
C LYS A 136 8.57 -22.32 -4.98
N ASN A 137 9.74 -22.90 -4.72
CA ASN A 137 9.89 -24.10 -3.91
C ASN A 137 9.53 -23.89 -2.44
N ALA A 138 9.88 -22.75 -1.84
CA ALA A 138 9.46 -22.39 -0.48
C ALA A 138 7.94 -22.20 -0.40
N PHE A 139 7.33 -21.62 -1.42
CA PHE A 139 5.88 -21.50 -1.54
C PHE A 139 5.19 -22.87 -1.68
N LEU A 140 5.72 -23.75 -2.53
CA LEU A 140 5.22 -25.12 -2.72
C LEU A 140 5.36 -25.97 -1.45
N LYS A 141 6.51 -25.87 -0.74
CA LYS A 141 6.73 -26.56 0.55
C LYS A 141 5.77 -26.10 1.66
N GLY A 142 5.43 -24.81 1.70
CA GLY A 142 4.42 -24.31 2.64
C GLY A 142 3.01 -24.81 2.34
N ARG A 143 2.74 -25.25 1.10
CA ARG A 143 1.45 -25.82 0.68
C ARG A 143 1.28 -27.27 1.17
N SER A 144 2.35 -28.07 1.12
CA SER A 144 2.31 -29.48 1.58
C SER A 144 2.18 -29.61 3.10
N GLN A 145 2.76 -28.69 3.88
CA GLN A 145 2.65 -28.72 5.34
C GLN A 145 1.26 -28.33 5.87
N GLY A 146 0.46 -27.60 5.08
CA GLY A 146 -0.92 -27.24 5.44
C GLY A 146 -1.97 -28.28 5.09
N GLN A 147 -1.64 -29.29 4.26
CA GLN A 147 -2.57 -30.34 3.82
C GLN A 147 -2.40 -31.69 4.54
N GLU A 148 -1.37 -31.88 5.37
CA GLU A 148 -1.13 -33.17 6.05
C GLU A 148 -1.93 -33.38 7.36
N ASN A 149 -2.77 -32.43 7.78
CA ASN A 149 -3.52 -32.57 9.05
C ASN A 149 -5.03 -32.79 8.90
N THR A 150 -5.52 -33.16 7.72
CA THR A 150 -6.92 -33.57 7.49
C THR A 150 -6.97 -34.98 6.92
N GLY A 151 -6.68 -35.97 7.75
CA GLY A 151 -6.71 -37.38 7.34
C GLY A 151 -6.65 -38.32 8.54
N GLY A 152 -7.74 -38.40 9.31
CA GLY A 152 -7.85 -39.33 10.43
C GLY A 152 -9.25 -39.36 11.01
N ASN A 153 -10.15 -40.11 10.37
CA ASN A 153 -11.45 -40.44 10.92
C ASN A 153 -11.31 -41.66 11.86
N THR A 154 -11.47 -41.45 13.17
CA THR A 154 -11.98 -42.46 14.10
C THR A 154 -12.74 -41.75 15.21
N ASP A 155 -14.06 -41.97 15.24
CA ASP A 155 -14.94 -41.70 16.38
C ASP A 155 -14.36 -42.27 17.67
N GLN A 156 -14.00 -41.41 18.64
CA GLN A 156 -14.12 -41.71 20.07
C GLN A 156 -14.32 -40.42 20.88
N VAL A 157 -15.43 -40.41 21.62
CA VAL A 157 -15.81 -39.46 22.67
C VAL A 157 -14.82 -39.55 23.83
N VAL A 158 -14.17 -38.43 24.21
CA VAL A 158 -13.56 -38.26 25.55
C VAL A 158 -13.71 -36.81 26.04
N GLU A 159 -14.24 -36.70 27.26
CA GLU A 159 -14.54 -35.50 28.06
C GLU A 159 -13.31 -34.64 28.46
N PRO A 160 -13.53 -33.36 28.84
CA PRO A 160 -12.46 -32.44 29.22
C PRO A 160 -12.15 -32.46 30.73
N GLY A 161 -10.87 -32.62 31.06
CA GLY A 161 -10.27 -32.29 32.36
C GLY A 161 -8.75 -32.24 32.21
N THR A 162 -7.96 -31.44 32.90
CA THR A 162 -8.15 -30.54 34.03
C THR A 162 -6.84 -29.78 34.24
N LYS A 163 -6.93 -28.47 34.59
CA LYS A 163 -6.04 -27.70 35.53
C LYS A 163 -4.57 -27.47 35.09
N ARG A 164 -3.88 -26.36 35.36
CA ARG A 164 -4.00 -25.11 36.18
C ARG A 164 -2.72 -24.26 35.89
N PRO A 165 -2.45 -23.10 36.52
CA PRO A 165 -3.31 -22.20 37.30
C PRO A 165 -3.23 -20.70 36.91
N GLN A 166 -4.29 -19.98 37.27
CA GLN A 166 -4.35 -18.52 37.40
C GLN A 166 -3.78 -18.08 38.77
N GLU A 167 -3.10 -16.94 38.79
CA GLU A 167 -2.97 -16.09 39.99
C GLU A 167 -4.10 -15.05 40.00
N ALA A 168 -4.65 -14.81 41.18
CA ALA A 168 -5.77 -13.92 41.41
C ALA A 168 -5.50 -12.98 42.59
N ALA A 169 -5.92 -11.72 42.43
CA ALA A 169 -6.43 -10.80 43.44
C ALA A 169 -6.79 -9.47 42.72
N SER A 170 -7.85 -8.69 42.97
CA SER A 170 -9.13 -8.81 43.68
C SER A 170 -9.84 -7.44 43.49
N ASP A 171 -11.17 -7.46 43.27
CA ASP A 171 -12.23 -6.46 43.56
C ASP A 171 -12.09 -4.98 43.08
N SER A 172 -13.07 -4.24 42.55
CA SER A 172 -14.55 -4.34 42.46
C SER A 172 -15.10 -3.22 41.54
N ALA A 173 -16.38 -3.35 41.16
CA ALA A 173 -17.36 -2.32 40.77
C ALA A 173 -17.59 -1.95 39.28
N THR A 174 -18.68 -2.53 38.76
CA THR A 174 -19.81 -1.97 37.97
C THR A 174 -19.63 -1.35 36.56
N ASN A 175 -20.29 -2.06 35.64
CA ASN A 175 -21.21 -1.63 34.57
C ASN A 175 -20.75 -1.36 33.12
N GLU A 176 -21.38 -2.18 32.25
CA GLU A 176 -21.78 -2.01 30.85
C GLU A 176 -20.70 -1.94 29.75
N SER A 177 -20.38 -3.13 29.22
CA SER A 177 -19.66 -3.31 27.96
C SER A 177 -20.61 -3.80 26.86
N GLY A 178 -20.96 -2.91 25.93
CA GLY A 178 -21.46 -3.29 24.61
C GLY A 178 -20.30 -3.71 23.71
N ALA A 179 -19.74 -4.90 23.94
CA ALA A 179 -18.67 -5.44 23.11
C ALA A 179 -19.23 -5.97 21.78
N VAL A 180 -19.07 -5.20 20.70
CA VAL A 180 -19.30 -5.67 19.33
C VAL A 180 -18.30 -6.78 19.04
N LYS A 181 -18.75 -8.04 19.06
CA LYS A 181 -17.94 -9.19 18.66
C LYS A 181 -17.64 -9.08 17.16
N ARG A 182 -16.36 -9.01 16.82
CA ARG A 182 -15.86 -9.06 15.44
C ARG A 182 -16.25 -10.42 14.84
N ALA A 183 -17.18 -10.43 13.90
CA ALA A 183 -17.60 -11.65 13.23
C ALA A 183 -16.42 -12.30 12.49
N LYS A 184 -16.13 -13.56 12.83
CA LYS A 184 -15.17 -14.39 12.11
C LYS A 184 -15.83 -14.79 10.79
N LEU A 185 -15.41 -14.16 9.69
CA LEU A 185 -15.81 -14.61 8.36
C LEU A 185 -15.00 -15.87 8.06
N GLU A 186 -15.66 -17.03 8.06
CA GLU A 186 -15.02 -18.29 7.72
C GLU A 186 -14.65 -18.29 6.24
N VAL A 187 -13.35 -18.31 5.94
CA VAL A 187 -12.85 -18.49 4.58
C VAL A 187 -12.95 -19.98 4.29
N HIS A 188 -14.06 -20.41 3.68
CA HIS A 188 -14.09 -21.71 3.01
C HIS A 188 -13.09 -21.65 1.85
N GLN A 189 -12.07 -22.50 1.91
CA GLN A 189 -11.27 -22.82 0.74
C GLN A 189 -12.14 -23.67 -0.16
N ASP A 190 -12.70 -23.09 -1.21
CA ASP A 190 -13.24 -23.89 -2.30
C ASP A 190 -12.06 -24.59 -2.99
N GLU A 191 -11.84 -25.85 -2.63
CA GLU A 191 -11.30 -26.83 -3.57
C GLU A 191 -12.32 -26.92 -4.71
N SER A 192 -12.00 -26.28 -5.83
CA SER A 192 -12.87 -26.19 -7.00
C SER A 192 -13.14 -27.59 -7.57
N THR A 193 -14.29 -28.15 -7.22
CA THR A 193 -15.03 -29.04 -8.11
C THR A 193 -15.80 -28.18 -9.12
N ASP A 194 -15.71 -28.55 -10.38
CA ASP A 194 -15.96 -27.75 -11.58
C ASP A 194 -17.44 -27.43 -11.88
N THR A 195 -18.26 -27.10 -10.86
CA THR A 195 -19.73 -27.01 -11.04
C THR A 195 -20.45 -25.86 -10.32
N ALA A 196 -19.76 -24.83 -9.82
CA ALA A 196 -20.42 -23.67 -9.18
C ALA A 196 -20.62 -22.47 -10.15
N PRO A 197 -21.72 -21.70 -10.04
CA PRO A 197 -22.09 -20.64 -10.98
C PRO A 197 -21.11 -19.45 -10.97
N LYS A 198 -20.92 -18.85 -12.15
CA LYS A 198 -19.88 -17.86 -12.52
C LYS A 198 -19.87 -16.49 -11.79
N HIS A 199 -20.51 -16.33 -10.63
CA HIS A 199 -20.62 -15.04 -9.94
C HIS A 199 -20.24 -15.03 -8.45
N ALA A 200 -19.59 -16.08 -7.92
CA ALA A 200 -18.92 -15.95 -6.63
C ALA A 200 -17.65 -15.09 -6.80
N LEU A 201 -17.68 -13.84 -6.37
CA LEU A 201 -16.50 -12.96 -6.26
C LEU A 201 -15.52 -13.52 -5.21
N GLY A 202 -14.83 -14.60 -5.55
CA GLY A 202 -13.83 -15.22 -4.70
C GLY A 202 -12.58 -14.35 -4.63
N PHE A 203 -12.34 -13.73 -3.48
CA PHE A 203 -11.09 -13.02 -3.21
C PHE A 203 -9.92 -14.01 -3.21
N ARG A 204 -8.81 -13.66 -3.86
CA ARG A 204 -7.60 -14.50 -3.88
C ARG A 204 -6.65 -14.10 -2.77
N ARG A 205 -6.05 -15.10 -2.11
CA ARG A 205 -5.07 -14.85 -1.04
C ARG A 205 -3.71 -14.50 -1.65
N GLY A 206 -3.21 -13.30 -1.35
CA GLY A 206 -1.81 -12.93 -1.57
C GLY A 206 -1.27 -13.27 -2.97
N ARG A 207 -0.23 -14.12 -2.98
CA ARG A 207 0.61 -14.48 -4.14
C ARG A 207 0.24 -15.85 -4.75
N ILE A 208 -1.01 -16.24 -4.62
CA ILE A 208 -1.54 -17.51 -5.16
C ILE A 208 -2.21 -17.22 -6.51
N ASN A 209 -2.02 -18.12 -7.49
CA ASN A 209 -2.59 -18.03 -8.84
C ASN A 209 -2.27 -16.70 -9.52
N TYR A 210 -1.00 -16.52 -9.88
CA TYR A 210 -0.54 -15.31 -10.54
C TYR A 210 -1.12 -15.10 -11.95
N ASP A 211 -1.69 -16.15 -12.53
CA ASP A 211 -2.43 -16.15 -13.78
C ASP A 211 -3.79 -15.43 -13.68
N ALA A 212 -4.40 -15.38 -12.51
CA ALA A 212 -5.71 -14.76 -12.31
C ALA A 212 -5.62 -13.23 -12.23
N VAL A 213 -5.80 -12.50 -13.32
CA VAL A 213 -5.79 -11.03 -13.33
C VAL A 213 -7.18 -10.42 -13.16
N GLY A 214 -7.26 -9.14 -12.75
CA GLY A 214 -8.52 -8.41 -12.58
C GLY A 214 -9.32 -8.80 -11.34
N VAL A 215 -8.79 -9.68 -10.48
CA VAL A 215 -9.49 -10.19 -9.28
C VAL A 215 -9.08 -9.44 -8.01
N LEU A 216 -9.98 -9.41 -7.03
CA LEU A 216 -9.70 -8.85 -5.71
C LEU A 216 -8.73 -9.76 -4.94
N ARG A 217 -7.76 -9.16 -4.24
CA ARG A 217 -6.70 -9.89 -3.54
C ARG A 217 -6.52 -9.40 -2.11
N THR A 218 -6.25 -10.31 -1.19
CA THR A 218 -5.74 -9.91 0.13
C THR A 218 -4.23 -9.69 0.09
N LYS A 219 -3.69 -8.96 1.06
CA LYS A 219 -2.25 -8.75 1.20
C LYS A 219 -1.53 -10.10 1.26
N PRO A 220 -0.30 -10.18 0.73
CA PRO A 220 0.53 -11.36 0.96
C PRO A 220 0.81 -11.50 2.46
N GLY A 221 0.49 -12.66 3.02
CA GLY A 221 0.95 -13.10 4.34
C GLY A 221 2.08 -14.09 4.19
N ARG A 222 2.67 -14.53 5.31
CA ARG A 222 3.50 -15.74 5.27
C ARG A 222 2.60 -16.93 4.94
N VAL A 223 3.18 -17.98 4.37
CA VAL A 223 2.39 -19.15 3.94
C VAL A 223 1.83 -19.88 5.16
N ASP A 224 2.63 -19.95 6.23
CA ASP A 224 2.33 -20.54 7.53
C ASP A 224 1.48 -19.63 8.45
N SER A 225 1.23 -18.37 8.07
CA SER A 225 0.37 -17.50 8.86
C SER A 225 -1.10 -17.71 8.51
N GLU A 226 -1.99 -17.35 9.42
CA GLU A 226 -3.41 -17.16 9.07
C GLU A 226 -3.55 -16.18 7.89
N PRO A 227 -4.52 -16.39 6.98
CA PRO A 227 -4.79 -15.45 5.90
C PRO A 227 -5.13 -14.06 6.44
N THR A 228 -4.48 -13.04 5.90
CA THR A 228 -4.90 -11.66 6.19
C THR A 228 -6.21 -11.36 5.48
N VAL A 229 -7.12 -10.68 6.19
CA VAL A 229 -8.35 -10.10 5.63
C VAL A 229 -8.12 -8.70 5.05
N SER A 230 -6.90 -8.17 5.17
CA SER A 230 -6.58 -6.86 4.59
C SER A 230 -6.45 -6.97 3.08
N MET A 231 -7.21 -6.15 2.36
CA MET A 231 -7.09 -6.02 0.90
C MET A 231 -5.70 -5.56 0.45
N SER A 232 -5.33 -5.95 -0.76
CA SER A 232 -4.08 -5.56 -1.41
C SER A 232 -4.01 -4.05 -1.64
N CYS A 233 -2.80 -3.51 -1.81
CA CYS A 233 -2.64 -2.07 -2.02
C CYS A 233 -3.26 -1.61 -3.35
N SER A 234 -3.19 -2.43 -4.40
CA SER A 234 -3.84 -2.12 -5.69
C SER A 234 -5.37 -2.06 -5.56
N ASP A 235 -5.99 -2.95 -4.77
CA ASP A 235 -7.44 -2.88 -4.49
C ASP A 235 -7.82 -1.63 -3.68
N LYS A 236 -6.97 -1.20 -2.74
CA LYS A 236 -7.20 0.02 -1.96
C LYS A 236 -7.09 1.27 -2.81
N ILE A 237 -6.12 1.34 -3.72
CA ILE A 237 -5.99 2.46 -4.65
C ILE A 237 -7.15 2.45 -5.66
N ALA A 238 -7.57 1.27 -6.13
CA ALA A 238 -8.76 1.16 -6.98
C ALA A 238 -10.03 1.68 -6.30
N ARG A 239 -10.19 1.42 -5.00
CA ARG A 239 -11.25 2.04 -4.19
C ARG A 239 -11.13 3.57 -4.15
N TRP A 240 -9.93 4.13 -4.02
CA TRP A 240 -9.73 5.59 -4.08
C TRP A 240 -10.10 6.20 -5.43
N ASN A 241 -9.97 5.45 -6.52
CA ASN A 241 -10.43 5.87 -7.84
C ASN A 241 -11.96 5.90 -7.97
N VAL A 242 -12.73 5.38 -7.00
CA VAL A 242 -14.19 5.54 -6.96
C VAL A 242 -14.59 6.55 -5.89
N LEU A 243 -14.13 6.33 -4.66
CA LEU A 243 -14.57 7.07 -3.46
C LEU A 243 -13.71 8.29 -3.13
N GLY A 244 -12.63 8.53 -3.86
CA GLY A 244 -11.62 9.52 -3.48
C GLY A 244 -10.73 9.08 -2.32
N LEU A 245 -9.81 9.97 -1.94
CA LEU A 245 -8.79 9.81 -0.92
C LEU A 245 -9.32 10.05 0.51
N THR A 246 -10.38 10.82 0.64
CA THR A 246 -10.91 11.25 1.95
C THR A 246 -11.56 10.10 2.71
N SER A 247 -11.48 10.14 4.03
CA SER A 247 -12.15 9.15 4.88
C SER A 247 -13.67 9.34 4.88
N ALA A 248 -14.41 8.30 5.26
CA ALA A 248 -15.86 8.37 5.40
C ALA A 248 -16.34 9.43 6.42
N LEU A 249 -15.49 9.77 7.41
CA LEU A 249 -15.78 10.80 8.40
C LEU A 249 -15.77 12.21 7.78
N VAL A 250 -14.94 12.43 6.76
CA VAL A 250 -14.76 13.73 6.11
C VAL A 250 -15.62 13.87 4.85
N ALA A 251 -15.99 12.74 4.21
CA ALA A 251 -16.74 12.70 2.97
C ALA A 251 -18.04 13.53 2.94
N PRO A 252 -18.83 13.69 4.03
CA PRO A 252 -20.01 14.57 4.00
C PRO A 252 -19.70 16.06 3.85
N PHE A 253 -18.46 16.47 4.14
CA PHE A 253 -18.07 17.87 4.23
C PHE A 253 -17.27 18.37 3.03
N LEU A 254 -16.74 17.46 2.20
CA LEU A 254 -15.86 17.77 1.07
C LEU A 254 -16.33 17.08 -0.20
N ALA A 255 -16.12 17.74 -1.33
CA ALA A 255 -16.16 17.06 -2.62
C ALA A 255 -15.06 15.98 -2.68
N PRO A 256 -15.28 14.84 -3.37
CA PRO A 256 -14.28 13.77 -3.42
C PRO A 256 -12.97 14.22 -4.05
N ILE A 257 -11.86 14.07 -3.32
CA ILE A 257 -10.50 14.38 -3.78
C ILE A 257 -9.88 13.10 -4.37
N TYR A 258 -9.31 13.16 -5.56
CA TYR A 258 -8.70 12.01 -6.24
C TYR A 258 -7.20 12.22 -6.46
N LEU A 259 -6.46 11.11 -6.61
CA LEU A 259 -5.07 11.16 -7.06
C LEU A 259 -5.04 11.55 -8.54
N SER A 260 -4.26 12.57 -8.88
CA SER A 260 -3.96 12.93 -10.27
C SER A 260 -3.03 11.92 -10.92
N SER A 261 -2.07 11.36 -10.17
CA SER A 261 -1.20 10.29 -10.69
C SER A 261 -0.66 9.33 -9.63
N VAL A 262 -0.24 8.15 -10.11
CA VAL A 262 0.61 7.17 -9.40
C VAL A 262 1.94 7.06 -10.15
N VAL A 263 3.05 7.26 -9.43
CA VAL A 263 4.42 7.19 -9.95
C VAL A 263 5.14 5.99 -9.32
N THR A 264 5.75 5.13 -10.12
CA THR A 264 6.51 3.97 -9.60
C THR A 264 7.73 3.59 -10.44
N LYS A 265 8.74 2.98 -9.81
CA LYS A 265 9.98 2.53 -10.47
C LYS A 265 9.97 1.01 -10.69
N GLU A 266 9.95 0.24 -9.61
CA GLU A 266 10.10 -1.21 -9.68
C GLU A 266 8.78 -1.89 -10.03
N LEU A 267 8.87 -2.96 -10.84
CA LEU A 267 7.69 -3.70 -11.36
C LEU A 267 6.69 -2.80 -12.09
N PHE A 268 7.17 -1.77 -12.78
CA PHE A 268 6.32 -0.94 -13.62
C PHE A 268 5.81 -1.73 -14.83
N ASP A 269 4.49 -1.87 -14.92
CA ASP A 269 3.76 -2.40 -16.06
C ASP A 269 2.49 -1.54 -16.20
N ALA A 270 2.47 -0.68 -17.22
CA ALA A 270 1.40 0.28 -17.40
C ALA A 270 0.04 -0.42 -17.58
N GLU A 271 -0.02 -1.49 -18.37
CA GLU A 271 -1.27 -2.23 -18.61
C GLU A 271 -1.77 -2.90 -17.33
N ALA A 272 -0.86 -3.50 -16.56
CA ALA A 272 -1.21 -4.10 -15.29
C ALA A 272 -1.67 -3.07 -14.25
N LEU A 273 -1.02 -1.90 -14.19
CA LEU A 273 -1.39 -0.81 -13.31
C LEU A 273 -2.77 -0.24 -13.70
N GLU A 274 -3.01 0.08 -14.96
CA GLU A 274 -4.30 0.60 -15.41
C GLU A 274 -5.44 -0.40 -15.15
N ARG A 275 -5.23 -1.68 -15.50
CA ARG A 275 -6.17 -2.76 -15.19
C ARG A 275 -6.50 -2.80 -13.70
N ALA A 276 -5.47 -2.88 -12.86
CA ALA A 276 -5.63 -3.07 -11.43
C ALA A 276 -6.23 -1.85 -10.73
N LEU A 277 -5.89 -0.64 -11.18
CA LEU A 277 -6.22 0.59 -10.48
C LEU A 277 -7.55 1.20 -10.92
N PHE A 278 -8.03 0.98 -12.14
CA PHE A 278 -9.36 1.49 -12.52
C PHE A 278 -10.08 0.69 -13.61
N LYS A 279 -9.40 0.15 -14.64
CA LYS A 279 -10.12 -0.45 -15.78
C LYS A 279 -10.96 -1.68 -15.41
N ARG A 280 -10.51 -2.50 -14.45
CA ARG A 280 -11.29 -3.66 -13.98
C ARG A 280 -12.61 -3.29 -13.28
N LEU A 281 -12.83 -2.01 -12.96
CA LEU A 281 -14.05 -1.51 -12.33
C LEU A 281 -15.03 -0.91 -13.34
N GLU A 282 -14.64 -0.70 -14.60
CA GLU A 282 -15.46 0.00 -15.60
C GLU A 282 -16.82 -0.67 -15.81
N SER A 283 -16.86 -2.00 -15.91
CA SER A 283 -18.10 -2.74 -16.11
C SER A 283 -19.08 -2.63 -14.94
N GLY A 284 -18.58 -2.69 -13.70
CA GLY A 284 -19.42 -2.63 -12.50
C GLY A 284 -19.77 -1.20 -12.07
N TYR A 285 -18.97 -0.21 -12.46
CA TYR A 285 -19.20 1.17 -12.05
C TYR A 285 -20.42 1.81 -12.74
N GLU A 286 -20.70 1.47 -14.00
CA GLU A 286 -21.86 2.01 -14.72
C GLU A 286 -23.19 1.69 -14.01
N GLU A 287 -23.25 0.59 -13.27
CA GLU A 287 -24.42 0.21 -12.47
C GLU A 287 -24.62 1.11 -11.23
N ILE A 288 -23.55 1.73 -10.72
CA ILE A 288 -23.52 2.50 -9.46
C ILE A 288 -23.41 4.02 -9.72
N ARG A 289 -23.11 4.42 -10.97
CA ARG A 289 -22.88 5.82 -11.40
C ARG A 289 -24.02 6.78 -11.04
N SER A 290 -25.24 6.29 -10.85
CA SER A 290 -26.42 7.11 -10.56
C SER A 290 -26.45 7.74 -9.15
N GLN A 291 -25.47 7.47 -8.28
CA GLN A 291 -25.58 7.76 -6.83
C GLN A 291 -24.82 8.99 -6.29
N GLY A 292 -24.37 9.95 -7.11
CA GLY A 292 -23.92 11.26 -6.60
C GLY A 292 -22.65 11.83 -7.25
N SER A 293 -21.86 12.57 -6.47
CA SER A 293 -20.67 13.33 -6.92
C SER A 293 -19.41 12.48 -7.13
N TYR A 294 -19.48 11.18 -6.84
CA TYR A 294 -18.39 10.24 -7.05
C TYR A 294 -18.29 9.81 -8.52
N ARG A 295 -17.08 9.58 -8.99
CA ARG A 295 -16.79 9.06 -10.34
C ARG A 295 -15.81 7.90 -10.28
N LEU A 296 -15.81 7.05 -11.31
CA LEU A 296 -14.65 6.23 -11.63
C LEU A 296 -13.57 7.12 -12.26
N HIS A 297 -12.48 7.32 -11.53
CA HIS A 297 -11.37 8.16 -11.91
C HIS A 297 -10.25 7.36 -12.57
N SER A 298 -9.90 7.72 -13.80
CA SER A 298 -8.71 7.24 -14.50
C SER A 298 -7.49 8.01 -14.01
N VAL A 299 -6.81 7.47 -13.00
CA VAL A 299 -5.57 8.05 -12.46
C VAL A 299 -4.42 7.94 -13.47
N GLY A 300 -3.59 8.99 -13.59
CA GLY A 300 -2.39 8.95 -14.45
C GLY A 300 -1.35 7.95 -13.94
N ILE A 301 -0.76 7.15 -14.82
CA ILE A 301 0.26 6.15 -14.48
C ILE A 301 1.59 6.59 -15.08
N HIS A 302 2.61 6.76 -14.23
CA HIS A 302 3.93 7.21 -14.68
C HIS A 302 5.06 6.34 -14.11
N SER A 303 6.07 6.09 -14.93
CA SER A 303 7.35 5.56 -14.46
C SER A 303 8.26 6.68 -13.97
N THR A 304 9.29 6.32 -13.22
CA THR A 304 10.41 7.21 -12.91
C THR A 304 11.71 6.47 -13.11
N GLU A 305 12.81 7.19 -13.35
CA GLU A 305 14.15 6.62 -13.35
C GLU A 305 14.86 6.73 -12.00
N THR A 306 14.31 7.49 -11.06
CA THR A 306 14.89 7.62 -9.73
C THR A 306 14.73 6.32 -8.94
N VAL A 307 15.84 5.72 -8.55
CA VAL A 307 15.88 4.49 -7.74
C VAL A 307 15.87 4.84 -6.25
N PHE A 308 15.16 4.05 -5.45
CA PHE A 308 15.14 4.19 -4.00
C PHE A 308 16.24 3.33 -3.36
N GLU A 309 17.15 3.97 -2.63
CA GLU A 309 18.37 3.36 -2.04
C GLU A 309 18.13 2.12 -1.16
N HIS A 310 16.94 1.98 -0.58
CA HIS A 310 16.58 0.84 0.26
C HIS A 310 15.57 -0.10 -0.38
N SER A 311 15.39 -0.01 -1.70
CA SER A 311 14.55 -0.96 -2.42
C SER A 311 15.18 -2.36 -2.44
N LYS A 312 14.37 -3.37 -2.74
CA LYS A 312 14.84 -4.75 -2.68
C LYS A 312 15.94 -5.03 -3.71
N ASP A 313 15.78 -4.50 -4.92
CA ASP A 313 16.72 -4.75 -6.02
C ASP A 313 18.04 -4.00 -5.77
N GLU A 314 17.98 -2.77 -5.26
CA GLU A 314 19.15 -1.96 -4.95
C GLU A 314 19.99 -2.58 -3.82
N VAL A 315 19.34 -3.01 -2.74
CA VAL A 315 20.01 -3.71 -1.64
C VAL A 315 20.67 -5.02 -2.12
N ALA A 316 20.02 -5.74 -3.04
CA ALA A 316 20.58 -6.97 -3.60
C ALA A 316 21.79 -6.71 -4.51
N GLN A 317 21.79 -5.61 -5.28
CA GLN A 317 22.91 -5.21 -6.14
C GLN A 317 24.11 -4.75 -5.32
N SER A 318 23.90 -3.88 -4.34
CA SER A 318 24.93 -3.40 -3.42
C SER A 318 25.67 -4.53 -2.69
N LEU A 319 24.98 -5.63 -2.34
CA LEU A 319 25.60 -6.81 -1.74
C LEU A 319 26.50 -7.59 -2.72
N LYS A 320 26.13 -7.66 -4.00
CA LYS A 320 26.94 -8.33 -5.04
C LYS A 320 28.22 -7.56 -5.34
N GLU A 321 28.14 -6.23 -5.40
CA GLU A 321 29.28 -5.34 -5.63
C GLU A 321 30.24 -5.28 -4.42
N GLY A 322 29.70 -5.30 -3.20
CA GLY A 322 30.51 -5.42 -1.98
C GLY A 322 31.25 -6.76 -1.87
N SER A 323 30.67 -7.83 -2.42
CA SER A 323 31.31 -9.16 -2.46
C SER A 323 32.41 -9.24 -3.53
N SER A 324 32.20 -8.67 -4.72
CA SER A 324 33.20 -8.68 -5.80
C SER A 324 34.42 -7.82 -5.48
N THR A 325 34.24 -6.67 -4.82
CA THR A 325 35.33 -5.82 -4.34
C THR A 325 36.12 -6.46 -3.18
N ALA A 326 35.44 -7.17 -2.27
CA ALA A 326 36.11 -7.93 -1.21
C ALA A 326 36.98 -9.07 -1.78
N VAL A 327 36.48 -9.80 -2.79
CA VAL A 327 37.23 -10.87 -3.48
C VAL A 327 38.43 -10.32 -4.28
N ALA A 328 38.27 -9.18 -4.97
CA ALA A 328 39.38 -8.53 -5.66
C ALA A 328 40.47 -8.04 -4.69
N SER A 329 40.09 -7.51 -3.53
CA SER A 329 41.04 -7.08 -2.49
C SER A 329 41.77 -8.28 -1.84
N ALA A 330 41.10 -9.41 -1.67
CA ALA A 330 41.70 -10.64 -1.14
C ALA A 330 42.67 -11.29 -2.16
N SER A 331 42.36 -11.23 -3.45
CA SER A 331 43.24 -11.73 -4.51
C SER A 331 44.52 -10.89 -4.64
N SER A 332 44.43 -9.56 -4.41
CA SER A 332 45.62 -8.68 -4.40
C SER A 332 46.54 -8.88 -3.19
N LYS A 333 46.03 -9.40 -2.06
CA LYS A 333 46.83 -9.68 -0.85
C LYS A 333 47.54 -11.03 -0.87
N SER A 334 47.25 -11.91 -1.85
CA SER A 334 47.89 -13.22 -1.98
C SER A 334 49.16 -13.21 -2.87
N LEU A 335 49.53 -12.07 -3.47
CA LEU A 335 50.64 -12.00 -4.43
C LEU A 335 51.92 -11.30 -3.93
N ASN A 336 51.95 -10.81 -2.68
CA ASN A 336 53.09 -10.04 -2.15
C ASN A 336 53.83 -10.65 -0.94
N THR A 337 53.69 -11.94 -0.68
CA THR A 337 54.45 -12.61 0.41
C THR A 337 55.27 -13.79 -0.09
N VAL A 338 56.13 -13.60 -1.09
CA VAL A 338 57.29 -14.48 -1.32
C VAL A 338 58.46 -13.63 -1.82
N ARG A 339 59.58 -13.67 -1.08
CA ARG A 339 60.93 -13.08 -1.29
C ARG A 339 61.19 -11.73 -0.61
N GLN A 340 61.92 -11.74 0.50
CA GLN A 340 63.40 -11.70 0.50
C GLN A 340 63.98 -11.77 1.93
N CYS A 341 65.03 -12.60 2.05
CA CYS A 341 66.02 -12.76 3.12
C CYS A 341 65.59 -13.34 4.48
#